data_AF-A0A7Y3PAW9-F1
#
_entry.id   AF-A0A7Y3PAW9-F1
#
_cell.length_a   1.000
_cell.length_b   1.000
_cell.length_c   1.000
_cell.angle_alpha   90.00
_cell.angle_beta   90.00
_cell.angle_gamma   90.00
#
_symmetry.space_group_name_H-M   'P 1'
#
loop_
_entity.id
_entity.type
_entity.pdbx_description
1 polymer ?
#
loop_
_entity_poly.entity_id
_entity_poly.type
_entity_poly.pdbx_seq_one_letter_code
_entity_poly.pdbx_strand_id
1 'polypeptide(L)'
;MPDVQDPLILVFETKSGIVIDVELSVNIAYGYDIRAEVIGETGTAALGDGGLVTLKRFAMRSTDIAVDWRQRFNLAYDRELQEWIDAMHRGVAAGPSSWDGFVATAVAEATFRSFTQGGRAVVTLPAKPEIYE
;
A
#
# COMPACT_ATOMS: atom_id res chain seq x y z
N MET A 1 12.37 -2.48 -23.92
CA MET A 1 12.44 -1.67 -22.68
C MET A 1 13.70 -2.10 -21.98
N PRO A 2 14.53 -1.21 -21.40
CA PRO A 2 15.62 -1.68 -20.55
C PRO A 2 15.03 -2.61 -19.48
N ASP A 3 15.74 -3.69 -19.15
CA ASP A 3 15.24 -4.77 -18.30
C ASP A 3 14.70 -4.22 -16.98
N VAL A 4 13.37 -4.16 -16.84
CA VAL A 4 12.72 -3.81 -15.57
C VAL A 4 12.94 -5.00 -14.65
N GLN A 5 13.64 -4.76 -13.53
CA GLN A 5 13.80 -5.79 -12.51
C GLN A 5 12.45 -6.04 -11.83
N ASP A 6 11.87 -7.20 -12.11
CA ASP A 6 10.55 -7.62 -11.67
C ASP A 6 10.53 -9.16 -11.52
N PRO A 7 10.05 -9.72 -10.39
CA PRO A 7 9.52 -9.04 -9.21
C PRO A 7 10.58 -8.46 -8.28
N LEU A 8 10.15 -7.64 -7.33
CA LEU A 8 10.96 -7.13 -6.21
C LEU A 8 10.42 -7.65 -4.88
N ILE A 9 11.32 -7.96 -3.96
CA ILE A 9 11.01 -8.18 -2.54
C ILE A 9 11.62 -7.03 -1.76
N LEU A 10 10.77 -6.30 -1.03
CA LEU A 10 11.17 -5.24 -0.13
C LEU A 10 10.95 -5.69 1.30
N VAL A 11 11.92 -5.42 2.18
CA VAL A 11 11.80 -5.71 3.62
C VAL A 11 12.02 -4.42 4.39
N PHE A 12 11.03 -4.02 5.17
CA PHE A 12 11.07 -2.87 6.06
C PHE A 12 11.06 -3.34 7.51
N GLU A 13 11.64 -2.52 8.38
CA GLU A 13 11.57 -2.69 9.83
C GLU A 13 11.19 -1.36 10.47
N THR A 14 10.12 -1.36 11.27
CA THR A 14 9.67 -0.16 11.99
C THR A 14 10.54 0.07 13.24
N LYS A 15 10.46 1.27 13.84
CA LYS A 15 11.17 1.58 15.11
C LYS A 15 10.81 0.63 16.26
N SER A 16 9.61 0.04 16.23
CA SER A 16 9.14 -0.91 17.25
C SER A 16 9.52 -2.37 16.93
N GLY A 17 10.26 -2.61 15.84
CA GLY A 17 10.69 -3.95 15.43
C GLY A 17 9.66 -4.74 14.62
N ILE A 18 8.59 -4.10 14.12
CA ILE A 18 7.66 -4.77 13.20
C ILE A 18 8.38 -4.94 11.86
N VAL A 19 8.43 -6.17 11.36
CA VAL A 19 8.97 -6.50 10.05
C VAL A 19 7.82 -6.51 9.05
N ILE A 20 8.02 -5.86 7.90
CA ILE A 20 7.06 -5.79 6.81
C ILE A 20 7.76 -6.28 5.56
N ASP A 21 7.28 -7.38 4.99
CA ASP A 21 7.67 -7.82 3.65
C ASP A 21 6.65 -7.34 2.61
N VAL A 22 7.16 -6.92 1.45
CA VAL A 22 6.34 -6.50 0.31
C VAL A 22 6.87 -7.18 -0.93
N GLU A 23 6.05 -8.05 -1.52
CA GLU A 23 6.27 -8.60 -2.85
C GLU A 23 5.60 -7.70 -3.88
N LEU A 24 6.40 -7.11 -4.78
CA LEU A 24 5.93 -6.24 -5.84
C LEU A 24 6.20 -6.91 -7.19
N SER A 25 5.12 -7.24 -7.91
CA SER A 25 5.22 -7.69 -9.30
C SER A 25 4.32 -6.88 -10.20
N VAL A 26 4.92 -6.12 -11.14
CA VAL A 26 4.19 -5.22 -12.04
C VAL A 26 3.82 -5.87 -13.37
N ASN A 27 4.49 -6.98 -13.74
CA ASN A 27 4.16 -7.76 -14.95
C ASN A 27 3.44 -9.07 -14.63
N ILE A 28 2.81 -9.18 -13.46
CA ILE A 28 2.06 -10.38 -13.08
C ILE A 28 0.84 -10.55 -14.01
N ALA A 29 0.71 -11.73 -14.60
CA ALA A 29 -0.19 -11.91 -15.75
C ALA A 29 -1.67 -12.10 -15.38
N TYR A 30 -1.99 -12.38 -14.11
CA TYR A 30 -3.36 -12.75 -13.73
C TYR A 30 -4.27 -11.56 -13.39
N GLY A 31 -3.73 -10.35 -13.23
CA GLY A 31 -4.51 -9.15 -12.95
C GLY A 31 -3.81 -8.17 -12.01
N TYR A 32 -4.61 -7.27 -11.45
CA TYR A 32 -4.23 -6.31 -10.42
C TYR A 32 -4.74 -6.79 -9.06
N ASP A 33 -3.82 -7.13 -8.17
CA ASP A 33 -4.14 -7.73 -6.88
C ASP A 33 -3.32 -7.09 -5.77
N ILE A 34 -3.98 -6.82 -4.65
CA ILE A 34 -3.42 -6.19 -3.46
C ILE A 34 -3.77 -7.07 -2.27
N ARG A 35 -2.72 -7.64 -1.68
CA ARG A 35 -2.81 -8.50 -0.51
C ARG A 35 -2.11 -7.82 0.66
N ALA A 36 -2.66 -8.01 1.84
CA ALA A 36 -2.00 -7.63 3.08
C ALA A 36 -2.49 -8.53 4.19
N GLU A 37 -1.57 -8.93 5.06
CA GLU A 37 -1.86 -9.66 6.28
C GLU A 37 -1.02 -9.05 7.41
N VAL A 38 -1.65 -8.87 8.57
CA VAL A 38 -0.97 -8.48 9.81
C VAL A 38 -0.96 -9.70 10.72
N ILE A 39 0.22 -10.08 11.17
CA ILE A 39 0.44 -11.20 12.08
C ILE A 39 0.76 -10.62 13.46
N GLY A 40 -0.07 -10.94 14.45
CA GLY A 40 0.11 -10.57 15.85
C GLY A 40 0.31 -11.79 16.75
N GLU A 41 0.61 -11.55 18.01
CA GLU A 41 0.93 -12.60 19.00
C GLU A 41 -0.21 -13.61 19.21
N THR A 42 -1.46 -13.19 19.00
CA THR A 42 -2.66 -13.99 19.29
C THR A 42 -3.49 -14.31 18.04
N GLY A 43 -3.03 -13.98 16.84
CA GLY A 43 -3.77 -14.24 15.60
C GLY A 43 -3.35 -13.37 14.43
N THR A 44 -4.06 -13.50 13.32
CA THR A 44 -3.81 -12.74 12.09
C THR A 44 -5.07 -12.03 11.58
N ALA A 45 -4.86 -10.97 10.80
CA ALA A 45 -5.90 -10.26 10.08
C ALA A 45 -5.45 -10.03 8.63
N ALA A 46 -6.23 -10.51 7.67
CA ALA A 46 -5.91 -10.40 6.25
C ALA A 46 -7.00 -9.62 5.50
N LEU A 47 -6.59 -8.91 4.44
CA LEU A 47 -7.54 -8.35 3.49
C LEU A 47 -8.33 -9.47 2.81
N GLY A 48 -9.65 -9.29 2.68
CA GLY A 48 -10.51 -10.22 1.94
C GLY A 48 -10.19 -10.24 0.44
N ASP A 49 -10.64 -11.29 -0.24
CA ASP A 49 -10.39 -11.58 -1.66
C ASP A 49 -11.02 -10.57 -2.64
N GLY A 50 -11.78 -9.58 -2.14
CA GLY A 50 -12.31 -8.44 -2.91
C GLY A 50 -13.43 -8.79 -3.90
N GLY A 51 -13.69 -10.07 -4.12
CA GLY A 51 -14.70 -10.57 -5.03
C GLY A 51 -16.12 -10.41 -4.50
N LEU A 52 -16.95 -9.60 -5.17
CA LEU A 52 -18.36 -9.43 -4.78
C LEU A 52 -19.23 -10.66 -5.10
N VAL A 53 -18.83 -11.45 -6.11
CA VAL A 53 -19.59 -12.59 -6.62
C VAL A 53 -18.71 -13.84 -6.63
N THR A 54 -19.23 -14.94 -6.07
CA THR A 54 -18.64 -16.26 -6.20
C THR A 54 -19.39 -17.05 -7.27
N LEU A 55 -18.70 -17.49 -8.32
CA LEU A 55 -19.24 -18.37 -9.36
C LEU A 55 -18.98 -19.84 -9.00
N LYS A 56 -20.01 -20.69 -9.11
CA LYS A 56 -19.90 -22.15 -8.97
C LYS A 56 -20.41 -22.84 -10.23
N ARG A 57 -19.50 -23.37 -11.05
CA ARG A 57 -19.84 -24.09 -12.30
C ARG A 57 -18.76 -25.11 -12.62
N PHE A 58 -19.12 -26.23 -13.25
CA PHE A 58 -18.17 -27.27 -13.66
C PHE A 58 -17.28 -27.79 -12.52
N ALA A 59 -17.85 -27.98 -11.32
CA ALA A 59 -17.11 -28.37 -10.11
C ALA A 59 -15.98 -27.40 -9.69
N MET A 60 -16.01 -26.15 -10.16
CA MET A 60 -15.10 -25.07 -9.75
C MET A 60 -15.82 -24.00 -8.92
N ARG A 61 -15.07 -23.36 -8.02
CA ARG A 61 -15.47 -22.13 -7.31
C ARG A 61 -14.47 -21.03 -7.68
N SER A 62 -14.94 -19.91 -8.25
CA SER A 62 -14.09 -18.79 -8.65
C SER A 62 -14.68 -17.44 -8.24
N THR A 63 -13.83 -16.43 -8.17
CA THR A 63 -14.23 -15.02 -8.11
C THR A 63 -13.36 -14.22 -9.07
N ASP A 64 -13.83 -13.05 -9.47
CA ASP A 64 -13.11 -12.19 -10.40
C ASP A 64 -11.96 -11.49 -9.69
N ILE A 65 -10.82 -11.39 -10.38
CA ILE A 65 -9.70 -10.55 -9.98
C ILE A 65 -9.76 -9.30 -10.86
N ALA A 66 -9.59 -8.12 -10.25
CA ALA A 66 -9.56 -6.87 -11.00
C ALA A 66 -8.44 -6.90 -12.04
N VAL A 67 -8.70 -6.41 -13.25
CA VAL A 67 -7.67 -6.30 -14.30
C VAL A 67 -7.02 -4.92 -14.34
N ASP A 68 -7.56 -3.98 -13.56
CA ASP A 68 -7.15 -2.58 -13.53
C ASP A 68 -7.25 -2.03 -12.10
N TRP A 69 -6.24 -1.28 -11.67
CA TRP A 69 -6.17 -0.66 -10.34
C TRP A 69 -7.35 0.27 -10.03
N ARG A 70 -7.93 0.90 -11.06
CA ARG A 70 -9.10 1.78 -10.93
C ARG A 70 -10.32 1.02 -10.43
N GLN A 71 -10.50 -0.24 -10.84
CA GLN A 71 -11.60 -1.08 -10.37
C GLN A 71 -11.43 -1.41 -8.88
N ARG A 72 -10.19 -1.58 -8.43
CA ARG A 72 -9.87 -1.95 -7.05
C ARG A 72 -10.05 -0.80 -6.06
N PHE A 73 -9.85 0.45 -6.49
CA PHE A 73 -9.82 1.63 -5.62
C PHE A 73 -10.83 2.74 -5.96
N ASN A 74 -11.73 2.55 -6.93
CA ASN A 74 -12.74 3.57 -7.30
C ASN A 74 -13.46 4.19 -6.10
N LEU A 75 -13.97 3.36 -5.19
CA LEU A 75 -14.67 3.82 -4.00
C LEU A 75 -13.75 4.56 -3.01
N ALA A 76 -12.46 4.25 -3.00
CA ALA A 76 -11.50 4.98 -2.17
C ALA A 76 -11.27 6.39 -2.73
N TYR A 77 -11.12 6.53 -4.06
CA TYR A 77 -11.01 7.84 -4.73
C TYR A 77 -12.25 8.72 -4.51
N ASP A 78 -13.44 8.16 -4.66
CA ASP A 78 -14.68 8.91 -4.43
C ASP A 78 -14.79 9.38 -2.97
N ARG A 79 -14.44 8.50 -2.03
CA ARG A 79 -14.52 8.81 -0.59
C ARG A 79 -13.48 9.81 -0.15
N GLU A 80 -12.22 9.67 -0.55
CA GLU A 80 -11.17 10.61 -0.13
C GLU A 80 -11.46 12.03 -0.65
N LEU A 81 -11.98 12.15 -1.88
CA LEU A 81 -12.34 13.44 -2.44
C LEU A 81 -13.56 14.05 -1.72
N GLN A 82 -14.57 13.23 -1.44
CA GLN A 82 -15.75 13.68 -0.70
C GLN A 82 -15.38 14.12 0.73
N GLU A 83 -14.55 13.35 1.43
CA GLU A 83 -14.07 13.69 2.77
C GLU A 83 -13.30 15.02 2.78
N TRP A 84 -12.47 15.26 1.76
CA TRP A 84 -11.78 16.53 1.58
C TRP A 84 -12.76 17.69 1.35
N ILE A 85 -13.74 17.53 0.46
CA ILE A 85 -14.78 18.55 0.22
C ILE A 85 -15.55 18.87 1.51
N ASP A 86 -15.95 17.84 2.25
CA ASP A 86 -16.70 18.01 3.50
C ASP A 86 -15.85 18.70 4.57
N ALA A 87 -14.55 18.38 4.65
CA ALA A 87 -13.62 19.04 5.57
C ALA A 87 -13.44 20.53 5.26
N MET A 88 -13.34 20.88 3.97
CA MET A 88 -13.30 22.29 3.54
C MET A 88 -14.54 23.07 3.97
N HIS A 89 -15.75 22.48 3.85
CA HIS A 89 -16.99 23.13 4.30
C HIS A 89 -17.02 23.38 5.81
N ARG A 90 -16.34 22.54 6.60
CA ARG A 90 -16.20 22.71 8.05
C ARG A 90 -15.02 23.62 8.44
N GLY A 91 -14.18 24.04 7.50
CA GLY A 91 -12.98 24.82 7.76
C GLY A 91 -11.89 24.05 8.50
N VAL A 92 -11.83 22.72 8.33
CA VAL A 92 -10.80 21.85 8.93
C VAL A 92 -9.97 21.15 7.86
N ALA A 93 -8.76 20.74 8.20
CA ALA A 93 -7.97 19.80 7.39
C ALA A 93 -8.31 18.36 7.79
N ALA A 94 -8.38 17.45 6.81
CA ALA A 94 -8.60 16.03 7.01
C ALA A 94 -7.85 15.21 5.95
N GLY A 95 -7.59 13.94 6.26
CA GLY A 95 -6.86 13.01 5.39
C GLY A 95 -5.33 13.11 5.53
N PRO A 96 -4.59 12.44 4.63
CA PRO A 96 -3.13 12.48 4.63
C PRO A 96 -2.60 13.91 4.49
N SER A 97 -1.67 14.27 5.36
CA SER A 97 -1.04 15.58 5.40
C SER A 97 0.22 15.66 4.53
N SER A 98 0.79 16.85 4.39
CA SER A 98 2.11 17.01 3.77
C SER A 98 3.24 16.30 4.54
N TRP A 99 3.07 16.07 5.85
CA TRP A 99 4.02 15.27 6.63
C TRP A 99 4.00 13.80 6.22
N ASP A 100 2.82 13.23 5.98
CA ASP A 100 2.69 11.84 5.51
C ASP A 100 3.37 11.67 4.14
N GLY A 101 3.21 12.65 3.24
CA GLY A 101 3.92 12.70 1.96
C GLY A 101 5.44 12.81 2.09
N PHE A 102 5.93 13.61 3.06
CA PHE A 102 7.36 13.71 3.37
C PHE A 102 7.92 12.37 3.86
N VAL A 103 7.24 11.71 4.80
CA VAL A 103 7.65 10.40 5.33
C VAL A 103 7.66 9.35 4.21
N ALA A 104 6.62 9.28 3.39
CA ALA A 104 6.56 8.34 2.26
C ALA A 104 7.72 8.54 1.28
N THR A 105 8.08 9.80 1.01
CA THR A 105 9.21 10.13 0.13
C THR A 105 10.55 9.74 0.74
N ALA A 106 10.77 9.99 2.04
CA ALA A 106 11.98 9.59 2.75
C ALA A 106 12.17 8.06 2.78
N VAL A 107 11.06 7.31 2.91
CA VAL A 107 11.07 5.84 2.80
C VAL A 107 11.42 5.42 1.38
N ALA A 108 10.77 5.99 0.36
CA ALA A 108 11.04 5.67 -1.04
C ALA A 108 12.51 5.94 -1.44
N GLU A 109 13.09 7.05 -0.95
CA GLU A 109 14.49 7.38 -1.18
C GLU A 109 15.42 6.35 -0.54
N ALA A 110 15.16 5.93 0.71
CA ALA A 110 15.94 4.89 1.37
C ALA A 110 15.84 3.54 0.64
N THR A 111 14.65 3.16 0.20
CA THR A 111 14.42 1.97 -0.62
C THR A 111 15.24 2.03 -1.90
N PHE A 112 15.25 3.16 -2.60
CA PHE A 112 16.03 3.32 -3.82
C PHE A 112 17.54 3.26 -3.57
N ARG A 113 18.04 3.83 -2.47
CA ARG A 113 19.44 3.66 -2.04
C ARG A 113 19.79 2.20 -1.80
N SER A 114 18.94 1.47 -1.05
CA SER A 114 19.11 0.03 -0.81
C SER A 114 19.12 -0.77 -2.13
N PHE A 115 18.20 -0.46 -3.04
CA PHE A 115 18.10 -1.11 -4.35
C PHE A 115 19.36 -0.90 -5.21
N THR A 116 19.87 0.34 -5.26
CA THR A 116 21.00 0.71 -6.14
C THR A 116 22.37 0.37 -5.56
N GLN A 117 22.53 0.43 -4.23
CA GLN A 117 23.82 0.23 -3.54
C GLN A 117 23.95 -1.16 -2.91
N GLY A 118 22.84 -1.89 -2.79
CA GLY A 118 22.74 -3.13 -2.03
C GLY A 118 22.74 -2.90 -0.52
N GLY A 119 22.27 -3.91 0.22
CA GLY A 119 22.24 -3.88 1.68
C GLY A 119 21.14 -2.99 2.27
N ARG A 120 21.13 -2.86 3.60
CA ARG A 120 20.10 -2.13 4.36
C ARG A 120 20.34 -0.62 4.29
N ALA A 121 19.30 0.14 3.94
CA ALA A 121 19.30 1.60 4.06
C ALA A 121 18.46 2.04 5.27
N VAL A 122 18.96 3.03 6.02
CA VAL A 122 18.22 3.62 7.15
C VAL A 122 17.32 4.74 6.64
N VAL A 123 16.09 4.78 7.15
CA VAL A 123 15.16 5.91 6.98
C VAL A 123 15.38 6.89 8.13
N THR A 124 15.85 8.10 7.82
CA THR A 124 16.05 9.17 8.81
C THR A 124 14.95 10.20 8.67
N LEU A 125 14.19 10.41 9.74
CA LEU A 125 13.11 11.40 9.80
C LEU A 125 13.44 12.42 10.89
N PRO A 126 13.23 13.73 10.66
CA PRO A 126 13.25 14.71 11.73
C PRO A 126 12.06 14.49 12.69
N ALA A 127 12.03 15.21 13.80
CA ALA A 127 10.84 15.26 14.65
C ALA A 127 9.64 15.76 13.82
N LYS A 128 8.49 15.13 14.02
CA LYS A 128 7.24 15.58 13.39
C LYS A 128 6.92 17.00 13.89
N PRO A 129 6.72 17.98 12.99
CA PRO A 129 6.37 19.32 13.39
C PRO A 129 4.98 19.37 14.05
N GLU A 130 4.83 20.20 15.08
CA GLU A 130 3.60 20.33 15.89
C GLU A 130 2.34 20.64 15.06
N ILE A 131 2.48 21.37 13.94
CA ILE A 131 1.37 21.68 13.03
C ILE A 131 0.72 20.44 12.39
N TYR A 132 1.40 19.29 12.41
CA TYR A 132 0.89 18.03 11.86
C TYR A 132 0.45 17.04 12.93
N GLU A 133 0.55 17.38 14.22
CA GLU A 133 0.10 16.51 15.31
C GLU A 133 -1.42 16.37 15.41
#